data_AF-A0A9R1M875-F1
#
_entry.id   AF-A0A9R1M875-F1
#
_cell.length_a   1.000
_cell.length_b   1.000
_cell.length_c   1.000
_cell.angle_alpha   90.00
_cell.angle_beta   90.00
_cell.angle_gamma   90.00
#
_symmetry.space_group_name_H-M   'P 1'
#
loop_
_entity.id
_entity.type
_entity.pdbx_description
1 polymer ?
#
loop_
_entity_poly.entity_id
_entity_poly.type
_entity_poly.pdbx_seq_one_letter_code
_entity_poly.pdbx_strand_id
1 'polypeptide(L)'
;MKLLVSPPPPLFPSSPCRRSGKAILQKHFHAVATRESCKCGEANRTAICRVAETHGSEQVKGREPLTRGRVSPRLPVPEHIRQPPYDGTDRLPDVNPDRQMHDRESIVHMRAACELAARVLQYAGTMVKPSVTTDEIDRAVHQMIIDAGAYPSPLGYGGFLKSVCTSVNECICHGIPDSRALRDGDIINIDVTVYLNGYHGDTSRTYLCGEVDEPTKQLVKVTEECMLRGISACKHGVSFKAIGERISEHVNKYGYSVDPFIGHGVGTIFHSEPIIWHT
;
A
#
# COMPACT_ATOMS: atom_id res chain seq x y z
N MET A 1 -31.74 27.06 0.68
CA MET A 1 -31.10 26.53 -0.55
C MET A 1 -30.05 25.52 -0.16
N LYS A 2 -30.34 24.21 -0.33
CA LYS A 2 -29.37 23.12 -0.09
C LYS A 2 -28.57 22.91 -1.37
N LEU A 3 -27.27 23.23 -1.33
CA LEU A 3 -26.33 22.85 -2.39
C LEU A 3 -25.92 21.38 -2.14
N LEU A 4 -26.48 20.48 -2.94
CA LEU A 4 -26.03 19.10 -3.05
C LEU A 4 -24.76 19.12 -3.93
N VAL A 5 -23.60 18.92 -3.33
CA VAL A 5 -22.35 18.69 -4.06
C VAL A 5 -22.22 17.17 -4.23
N SER A 6 -22.40 16.70 -5.45
CA SER A 6 -22.19 15.30 -5.84
C SER A 6 -20.70 14.94 -5.74
N PRO A 7 -20.33 13.71 -5.31
CA PRO A 7 -18.94 13.28 -5.31
C PRO A 7 -18.41 13.11 -6.75
N PRO A 8 -17.09 13.29 -6.98
CA PRO A 8 -16.48 13.06 -8.29
C PRO A 8 -16.51 11.56 -8.66
N PRO A 9 -16.54 11.22 -9.96
CA PRO A 9 -16.59 9.84 -10.43
C PRO A 9 -15.26 9.09 -10.15
N PRO A 10 -15.30 7.74 -10.08
CA PRO A 10 -14.11 6.93 -9.88
C PRO A 10 -13.14 7.02 -11.06
N LEU A 11 -11.85 6.88 -10.76
CA LEU A 11 -10.72 7.16 -11.67
C LEU A 11 -10.49 6.13 -12.80
N PHE A 12 -11.31 5.07 -12.93
CA PHE A 12 -11.20 4.09 -14.03
C PHE A 12 -12.58 3.49 -14.39
N PRO A 13 -12.82 3.12 -15.67
CA PRO A 13 -14.08 2.52 -16.09
C PRO A 13 -14.21 1.07 -15.63
N SER A 14 -15.15 0.78 -14.73
CA SER A 14 -15.54 -0.59 -14.38
C SER A 14 -16.57 -1.12 -15.38
N SER A 15 -16.22 -2.17 -16.13
CA SER A 15 -17.16 -2.92 -16.98
C SER A 15 -18.07 -3.83 -16.12
N PRO A 16 -19.39 -3.91 -16.38
CA PRO A 16 -20.29 -4.72 -15.57
C PRO A 16 -20.30 -6.19 -16.02
N CYS A 17 -19.71 -7.09 -15.23
CA CYS A 17 -19.93 -8.53 -15.38
C CYS A 17 -20.94 -9.02 -14.32
N ARG A 18 -22.20 -9.24 -14.73
CA ARG A 18 -23.20 -9.92 -13.90
C ARG A 18 -22.97 -11.43 -13.96
N ARG A 19 -22.72 -12.08 -12.83
CA ARG A 19 -23.05 -13.49 -12.62
C ARG A 19 -23.59 -13.72 -11.21
N SER A 20 -24.83 -14.20 -11.15
CA SER A 20 -25.48 -14.74 -9.96
C SER A 20 -24.99 -16.17 -9.69
N GLY A 21 -24.60 -16.49 -8.46
CA GLY A 21 -24.30 -17.87 -8.05
C GLY A 21 -24.15 -17.99 -6.54
N LYS A 22 -24.94 -18.88 -5.93
CA LYS A 22 -25.09 -19.10 -4.48
C LYS A 22 -23.80 -19.63 -3.83
N ALA A 23 -23.44 -19.10 -2.66
CA ALA A 23 -22.34 -19.62 -1.84
C ALA A 23 -22.76 -20.90 -1.10
N ILE A 24 -22.00 -21.98 -1.27
CA ILE A 24 -22.04 -23.18 -0.43
C ILE A 24 -20.74 -23.22 0.36
N LEU A 25 -20.84 -23.13 1.69
CA LEU A 25 -19.72 -23.12 2.61
C LEU A 25 -19.28 -24.57 2.88
N GLN A 26 -18.16 -24.99 2.28
CA GLN A 26 -17.58 -26.31 2.56
C GLN A 26 -16.46 -26.15 3.60
N LYS A 27 -16.70 -26.63 4.82
CA LYS A 27 -15.69 -26.66 5.90
C LYS A 27 -14.69 -27.77 5.58
N HIS A 28 -13.40 -27.45 5.51
CA HIS A 28 -12.33 -28.44 5.51
C HIS A 28 -11.73 -28.54 6.91
N PHE A 29 -11.78 -29.74 7.49
CA PHE A 29 -11.03 -30.09 8.70
C PHE A 29 -9.66 -30.62 8.27
N HIS A 30 -8.59 -30.13 8.90
CA HIS A 30 -7.27 -30.74 8.82
C HIS A 30 -7.00 -31.48 10.13
N ALA A 31 -6.76 -32.79 10.02
CA ALA A 31 -6.31 -33.62 11.13
C ALA A 31 -4.78 -33.72 11.06
N VAL A 32 -4.09 -33.25 12.10
CA VAL A 32 -2.65 -33.47 12.29
C VAL A 32 -2.51 -34.57 13.33
N ALA A 33 -1.93 -35.71 12.94
CA ALA A 33 -1.62 -36.81 13.85
C ALA A 33 -0.16 -36.69 14.31
N THR A 34 0.08 -36.40 15.58
CA THR A 34 1.40 -36.55 16.21
C THR A 34 1.49 -37.95 16.83
N ARG A 35 2.62 -38.63 16.58
CA ARG A 35 2.94 -39.92 17.19
C ARG A 35 3.95 -39.69 18.32
N GLU A 36 3.53 -39.94 19.54
CA GLU A 36 4.45 -40.19 20.65
C GLU A 36 4.29 -41.63 21.13
N SER A 37 5.42 -42.33 21.29
CA SER A 37 5.48 -43.71 21.73
C SER A 37 5.83 -43.79 23.21
N CYS A 38 4.94 -44.38 24.02
CA CYS A 38 5.26 -44.77 25.41
C CYS A 38 5.09 -46.30 25.54
N LYS A 39 6.09 -46.98 26.12
CA LYS A 39 6.12 -48.44 26.33
C LYS A 39 5.65 -48.76 27.74
N CYS A 40 4.61 -49.59 27.88
CA CYS A 40 4.50 -50.60 28.95
C CYS A 40 3.45 -51.66 28.55
N GLY A 41 3.57 -52.85 29.13
CA GLY A 41 3.09 -54.12 28.57
C GLY A 41 1.59 -54.41 28.65
N GLU A 42 1.22 -55.36 27.78
CA GLU A 42 0.04 -56.24 27.76
C GLU A 42 -1.37 -55.63 27.60
N ALA A 43 -2.11 -56.26 26.67
CA ALA A 43 -3.52 -56.06 26.29
C ALA A 43 -3.87 -54.83 25.42
N ASN A 44 -3.93 -55.10 24.11
CA ASN A 44 -4.44 -54.26 23.04
C ASN A 44 -5.89 -53.76 23.30
N ARG A 45 -6.03 -52.52 23.82
CA ARG A 45 -7.18 -51.63 23.55
C ARG A 45 -6.74 -50.17 23.63
N THR A 46 -6.45 -49.56 22.48
CA THR A 46 -6.15 -48.13 22.39
C THR A 46 -7.43 -47.31 22.57
N ALA A 47 -7.69 -46.85 23.79
CA ALA A 47 -8.71 -45.85 24.04
C ALA A 47 -8.15 -44.47 23.65
N ILE A 48 -8.62 -43.94 22.51
CA ILE A 48 -8.31 -42.59 22.08
C ILE A 48 -9.12 -41.63 22.96
N CYS A 49 -8.51 -41.10 24.02
CA CYS A 49 -9.08 -39.99 24.76
C CYS A 49 -8.98 -38.73 23.89
N ARG A 50 -10.12 -38.29 23.34
CA ARG A 50 -10.25 -37.03 22.62
C ARG A 50 -10.23 -35.90 23.63
N VAL A 51 -9.08 -35.27 23.82
CA VAL A 51 -9.01 -33.99 24.51
C VAL A 51 -9.50 -32.95 23.51
N ALA A 52 -10.76 -32.53 23.66
CA ALA A 52 -11.29 -31.42 22.90
C ALA A 52 -10.71 -30.13 23.50
N GLU A 53 -9.61 -29.66 22.94
CA GLU A 53 -9.17 -28.29 23.19
C GLU A 53 -10.17 -27.35 22.51
N THR A 54 -11.08 -26.81 23.31
CA THR A 54 -11.92 -25.70 22.88
C THR A 54 -11.04 -24.47 22.78
N HIS A 55 -10.47 -24.22 21.60
CA HIS A 55 -10.01 -22.88 21.28
C HIS A 55 -11.27 -22.00 21.24
N GLY A 56 -11.45 -21.23 22.31
CA GLY A 56 -12.49 -20.21 22.37
C GLY A 56 -12.34 -19.33 21.15
N SER A 57 -13.32 -19.36 20.24
CA SER A 57 -13.43 -18.35 19.22
C SER A 57 -13.80 -17.05 19.94
N GLU A 58 -12.80 -16.27 20.35
CA GLU A 58 -13.05 -14.87 20.64
C GLU A 58 -13.72 -14.30 19.39
N GLN A 59 -14.96 -13.84 19.56
CA GLN A 59 -15.63 -13.11 18.50
C GLN A 59 -14.82 -11.84 18.29
N VAL A 60 -14.00 -11.82 17.24
CA VAL A 60 -13.38 -10.59 16.74
C VAL A 60 -14.55 -9.68 16.37
N LYS A 61 -14.87 -8.72 17.24
CA LYS A 61 -15.80 -7.64 16.89
C LYS A 61 -15.26 -7.02 15.61
N GLY A 62 -16.02 -7.13 14.52
CA GLY A 62 -15.62 -6.55 13.24
C GLY A 62 -15.32 -5.06 13.42
N ARG A 63 -14.22 -4.58 12.81
CA ARG A 63 -13.89 -3.15 12.82
C ARG A 63 -15.00 -2.38 12.09
N GLU A 64 -15.33 -1.20 12.61
CA GLU A 64 -16.21 -0.29 11.90
C GLU A 64 -15.57 0.11 10.56
N PRO A 65 -16.36 0.21 9.48
CA PRO A 65 -15.86 0.71 8.20
C PRO A 65 -15.22 2.09 8.33
N LEU A 66 -14.18 2.33 7.54
CA LEU A 66 -13.53 3.63 7.44
C LEU A 66 -14.52 4.70 6.98
N THR A 67 -14.45 5.84 7.67
CA THR A 67 -15.17 7.06 7.31
C THR A 67 -14.15 8.16 7.04
N ARG A 68 -14.47 9.02 6.07
CA ARG A 68 -13.64 10.18 5.74
C ARG A 68 -13.73 11.21 6.86
N GLY A 69 -12.57 11.68 7.31
CA GLY A 69 -12.44 12.83 8.19
C GLY A 69 -12.54 14.16 7.45
N ARG A 70 -12.27 15.25 8.18
CA ARG A 70 -12.16 16.60 7.61
C ARG A 70 -10.78 16.75 6.97
N VAL A 71 -10.75 17.10 5.69
CA VAL A 71 -9.51 17.43 4.97
C VAL A 71 -9.15 18.90 5.22
N SER A 72 -7.94 19.18 5.68
CA SER A 72 -7.44 20.55 5.84
C SER A 72 -6.99 21.16 4.50
N PRO A 73 -6.88 22.50 4.36
CA PRO A 73 -6.47 23.14 3.12
C PRO A 73 -5.10 22.67 2.58
N ARG A 74 -4.87 22.90 1.28
CA ARG A 74 -3.57 22.67 0.62
C ARG A 74 -2.47 23.45 1.35
N LEU A 75 -1.35 22.78 1.62
CA LEU A 75 -0.16 23.39 2.23
C LEU A 75 0.63 24.19 1.18
N PRO A 76 1.21 25.35 1.54
CA PRO A 76 1.93 26.21 0.62
C PRO A 76 3.31 25.65 0.29
N VAL A 77 3.73 25.80 -0.97
CA VAL A 77 5.10 25.49 -1.41
C VAL A 77 5.83 26.81 -1.70
N PRO A 78 7.02 27.06 -1.12
CA PRO A 78 7.81 28.26 -1.42
C PRO A 78 8.15 28.40 -2.92
N GLU A 79 8.14 29.63 -3.44
CA GLU A 79 8.33 29.93 -4.87
C GLU A 79 9.69 29.46 -5.43
N HIS A 80 10.72 29.35 -4.57
CA HIS A 80 12.05 28.91 -5.01
C HIS A 80 12.14 27.39 -5.25
N ILE A 81 11.14 26.61 -4.82
CA ILE A 81 11.11 25.17 -5.06
C ILE A 81 10.61 24.92 -6.48
N ARG A 82 11.39 24.15 -7.23
CA ARG A 82 11.03 23.77 -8.60
C ARG A 82 9.76 22.91 -8.61
N GLN A 83 8.72 23.42 -9.27
CA GLN A 83 7.44 22.72 -9.42
C GLN A 83 7.45 21.77 -10.64
N PRO A 84 6.73 20.65 -10.57
CA PRO A 84 6.52 19.79 -11.74
C PRO A 84 5.51 20.43 -12.71
N PRO A 85 5.49 20.02 -13.99
CA PRO A 85 4.72 20.70 -15.04
C PRO A 85 3.20 20.59 -14.91
N TYR A 86 2.70 19.70 -14.04
CA TYR A 86 1.27 19.54 -13.79
C TYR A 86 0.75 20.43 -12.66
N ASP A 87 1.62 21.04 -11.85
CA ASP A 87 1.14 21.91 -10.76
C ASP A 87 0.42 23.14 -11.34
N GLY A 88 -0.65 23.56 -10.68
CA GLY A 88 -1.56 24.60 -11.18
C GLY A 88 -2.55 24.12 -12.24
N THR A 89 -2.56 22.84 -12.60
CA THR A 89 -3.57 22.25 -13.50
C THR A 89 -4.50 21.31 -12.75
N ASP A 90 -5.80 21.37 -13.05
CA ASP A 90 -6.79 20.44 -12.47
C ASP A 90 -6.91 19.13 -13.26
N ARG A 91 -6.20 19.01 -14.38
CA ARG A 91 -6.24 17.82 -15.24
C ARG A 91 -5.24 16.79 -14.74
N LEU A 92 -5.72 15.58 -14.48
CA LEU A 92 -4.85 14.43 -14.26
C LEU A 92 -4.04 14.14 -15.54
N PRO A 93 -2.70 14.15 -15.48
CA PRO A 93 -1.88 13.79 -16.64
C PRO A 93 -2.14 12.35 -17.08
N ASP A 94 -2.21 12.13 -18.39
CA ASP A 94 -2.24 10.79 -18.95
C ASP A 94 -0.89 10.09 -18.69
N VAL A 95 -0.89 8.76 -18.58
CA VAL A 95 0.37 8.00 -18.48
C VAL A 95 1.17 8.25 -19.75
N ASN A 96 2.42 8.69 -19.59
CA ASN A 96 3.28 8.95 -20.73
C ASN A 96 3.61 7.63 -21.45
N PRO A 97 3.36 7.52 -22.78
CA PRO A 97 3.54 6.27 -23.53
C PRO A 97 5.02 5.90 -23.75
N ASP A 98 5.95 6.82 -23.50
CA ASP A 98 7.37 6.60 -23.71
C ASP A 98 8.05 6.05 -22.46
N ARG A 99 8.93 5.06 -22.67
CA ARG A 99 9.80 4.54 -21.62
C ARG A 99 10.97 5.48 -21.41
N GLN A 100 11.16 5.92 -20.17
CA GLN A 100 12.27 6.79 -19.80
C GLN A 100 13.57 5.98 -19.70
N MET A 101 14.50 6.22 -20.64
CA MET A 101 15.84 5.64 -20.62
C MET A 101 16.82 6.63 -20.00
N HIS A 102 17.30 6.33 -18.79
CA HIS A 102 18.19 7.21 -18.06
C HIS A 102 19.66 7.01 -18.45
N ASP A 103 20.33 8.11 -18.76
CA ASP A 103 21.79 8.17 -18.90
C ASP A 103 22.48 8.28 -17.53
N ARG A 104 23.81 8.44 -17.53
CA ARG A 104 24.59 8.48 -16.29
C ARG A 104 24.20 9.65 -15.38
N GLU A 105 23.91 10.81 -15.96
CA GLU A 105 23.52 12.01 -15.21
C GLU A 105 22.11 11.86 -14.63
N SER A 106 21.16 11.41 -15.44
CA SER A 106 19.79 11.13 -15.00
C SER A 106 19.76 10.11 -13.86
N ILE A 107 20.61 9.08 -13.90
CA ILE A 107 20.72 8.10 -12.82
C ILE A 107 21.17 8.76 -11.50
N VAL A 108 22.06 9.75 -11.52
CA VAL A 108 22.48 10.49 -10.32
C VAL A 108 21.31 11.25 -9.71
N HIS A 109 20.52 11.94 -10.54
CA HIS A 109 19.34 12.66 -10.06
C HIS A 109 18.24 11.71 -9.55
N MET A 110 17.99 10.60 -10.24
CA MET A 110 17.06 9.56 -9.77
C MET A 110 17.47 9.00 -8.41
N ARG A 111 18.77 8.72 -8.19
CA ARG A 111 19.27 8.27 -6.88
C ARG A 111 18.98 9.30 -5.80
N ALA A 112 19.29 10.57 -6.04
CA ALA A 112 19.04 11.63 -5.07
C ALA A 112 17.54 11.77 -4.72
N ALA A 113 16.65 11.71 -5.72
CA ALA A 113 15.21 11.78 -5.51
C ALA A 113 14.69 10.57 -4.72
N CYS A 114 15.09 9.35 -5.11
CA CYS A 114 14.69 8.12 -4.41
C CYS A 114 15.25 8.03 -2.98
N GLU A 115 16.48 8.47 -2.75
CA GLU A 115 17.08 8.54 -1.40
C GLU A 115 16.33 9.54 -0.51
N LEU A 116 15.91 10.68 -1.05
CA LEU A 116 15.07 11.62 -0.32
C LEU A 116 13.70 11.02 0.00
N ALA A 117 13.01 10.42 -0.98
CA ALA A 117 11.71 9.78 -0.77
C ALA A 117 11.79 8.69 0.32
N ALA A 118 12.82 7.85 0.29
CA ALA A 118 13.05 6.82 1.30
C ALA A 118 13.28 7.40 2.70
N ARG A 119 14.05 8.48 2.83
CA ARG A 119 14.26 9.17 4.13
C ARG A 119 12.96 9.78 4.67
N VAL A 120 12.17 10.40 3.79
CA VAL A 120 10.87 10.97 4.16
C VAL A 120 9.90 9.88 4.60
N LEU A 121 9.83 8.75 3.88
CA LEU A 121 9.02 7.60 4.26
C LEU A 121 9.46 7.01 5.61
N GLN A 122 10.77 6.88 5.83
CA GLN A 122 11.30 6.42 7.12
C GLN A 122 10.88 7.35 8.27
N TYR A 123 10.99 8.66 8.07
CA TYR A 123 10.54 9.66 9.04
C TYR A 123 9.04 9.56 9.31
N ALA A 124 8.21 9.50 8.27
CA ALA A 124 6.76 9.35 8.38
C ALA A 124 6.38 8.09 9.20
N GLY A 125 7.10 6.98 8.99
CA GLY A 125 6.93 5.75 9.76
C GLY A 125 7.13 5.92 11.26
N THR A 126 8.02 6.83 11.70
CA THR A 126 8.24 7.10 13.14
C THR A 126 7.05 7.78 13.83
N MET A 127 6.14 8.36 13.03
CA MET A 127 4.94 9.05 13.53
C MET A 127 3.75 8.11 13.68
N VAL A 128 3.82 6.89 13.13
CA VAL A 128 2.72 5.93 13.15
C VAL A 128 2.52 5.40 14.57
N LYS A 129 1.53 5.95 15.26
CA LYS A 129 1.09 5.54 16.59
C LYS A 129 -0.37 5.92 16.82
N PRO A 130 -1.06 5.29 17.77
CA PRO A 130 -2.44 5.64 18.10
C PRO A 130 -2.60 7.14 18.39
N SER A 131 -3.77 7.67 18.04
CA SER A 131 -4.18 9.08 18.20
C SER A 131 -3.53 10.09 17.24
N VAL A 132 -2.46 9.75 16.51
CA VAL A 132 -1.90 10.62 15.46
C VAL A 132 -2.83 10.62 14.25
N THR A 133 -3.16 11.78 13.72
CA THR A 133 -3.97 11.94 12.51
C THR A 133 -3.14 11.78 11.24
N THR A 134 -3.76 11.31 10.16
CA THR A 134 -3.09 11.25 8.86
C THR A 134 -2.70 12.64 8.36
N ASP A 135 -3.48 13.68 8.67
CA ASP A 135 -3.16 15.08 8.36
C ASP A 135 -1.95 15.63 9.15
N GLU A 136 -1.66 15.11 10.35
CA GLU A 136 -0.40 15.41 11.06
C GLU A 136 0.82 14.80 10.36
N ILE A 137 0.68 13.56 9.85
CA ILE A 137 1.72 12.90 9.06
C ILE A 137 1.97 13.69 7.77
N ASP A 138 0.92 14.09 7.06
CA ASP A 138 1.02 14.92 5.84
C ASP A 138 1.78 16.23 6.08
N ARG A 139 1.44 16.97 7.15
CA ARG A 139 2.14 18.22 7.48
C ARG A 139 3.63 18.01 7.72
N ALA A 140 3.99 16.96 8.46
CA ALA A 140 5.39 16.69 8.80
C ALA A 140 6.18 16.22 7.57
N VAL A 141 5.58 15.35 6.74
CA VAL A 141 6.14 14.91 5.46
C VAL A 141 6.32 16.09 4.51
N HIS A 142 5.29 16.94 4.37
CA HIS A 142 5.36 18.15 3.57
C HIS A 142 6.54 19.02 4.00
N GLN A 143 6.62 19.36 5.29
CA GLN A 143 7.70 20.22 5.79
C GLN A 143 9.09 19.63 5.51
N MET A 144 9.29 18.32 5.76
CA MET A 144 10.57 17.67 5.49
C MET A 144 10.96 17.69 4.00
N ILE A 145 9.99 17.56 3.10
CA ILE A 145 10.20 17.65 1.65
C ILE A 145 10.60 19.07 1.26
N ILE A 146 9.90 20.08 1.80
CA ILE A 146 10.19 21.51 1.56
C ILE A 146 11.58 21.87 2.09
N ASP A 147 11.94 21.45 3.30
CA ASP A 147 13.24 21.71 3.91
C ASP A 147 14.39 21.07 3.12
N ALA A 148 14.11 20.00 2.37
CA ALA A 148 15.05 19.35 1.48
C ALA A 148 15.12 19.99 0.07
N GLY A 149 14.39 21.09 -0.17
CA GLY A 149 14.36 21.80 -1.45
C GLY A 149 13.61 21.04 -2.56
N ALA A 150 12.72 20.12 -2.20
CA ALA A 150 11.96 19.29 -3.13
C ALA A 150 10.47 19.65 -3.11
N TYR A 151 9.75 19.24 -4.16
CA TYR A 151 8.30 19.38 -4.25
C TYR A 151 7.60 18.05 -3.90
N PRO A 152 6.54 18.03 -3.08
CA PRO A 152 5.78 16.81 -2.81
C PRO A 152 4.91 16.45 -4.02
N SER A 153 5.31 15.42 -4.78
CA SER A 153 4.73 15.16 -6.11
C SER A 153 3.22 14.94 -6.12
N PRO A 154 2.58 14.28 -5.14
CA PRO A 154 1.12 14.13 -5.13
C PRO A 154 0.38 15.48 -5.04
N LEU A 155 1.00 16.52 -4.50
CA LEU A 155 0.36 17.81 -4.30
C LEU A 155 0.00 18.45 -5.65
N GLY A 156 -1.28 18.70 -5.88
CA GLY A 156 -1.80 19.24 -7.13
C GLY A 156 -1.93 18.22 -8.27
N TYR A 157 -1.44 17.00 -8.13
CA TYR A 157 -1.50 15.99 -9.19
C TYR A 157 -2.94 15.55 -9.44
N GLY A 158 -3.52 15.96 -10.57
CA GLY A 158 -4.94 15.73 -10.87
C GLY A 158 -5.90 16.31 -9.83
N GLY A 159 -5.51 17.42 -9.18
CA GLY A 159 -6.28 18.06 -8.11
C GLY A 159 -6.15 17.40 -6.73
N PHE A 160 -5.21 16.46 -6.52
CA PHE A 160 -4.96 15.88 -5.21
C PHE A 160 -4.41 16.93 -4.22
N LEU A 161 -5.03 17.03 -3.04
CA LEU A 161 -4.86 18.19 -2.14
C LEU A 161 -3.72 18.06 -1.13
N LYS A 162 -3.08 16.89 -1.06
CA LYS A 162 -2.15 16.50 0.00
C LYS A 162 -0.79 16.12 -0.57
N SER A 163 0.20 16.07 0.29
CA SER A 163 1.61 15.89 -0.06
C SER A 163 2.04 14.43 -0.09
N VAL A 164 1.22 13.56 0.50
CA VAL A 164 1.46 12.13 0.69
C VAL A 164 0.11 11.40 0.64
N CYS A 165 0.10 10.12 0.28
CA CYS A 165 -1.10 9.28 0.47
C CYS A 165 -0.99 8.51 1.79
N THR A 166 -2.11 8.40 2.51
CA THR A 166 -2.22 7.62 3.76
C THR A 166 -3.42 6.68 3.68
N SER A 167 -3.14 5.41 3.41
CA SER A 167 -4.12 4.37 3.13
C SER A 167 -4.25 3.43 4.33
N VAL A 168 -5.26 3.68 5.16
CA VAL A 168 -5.51 2.89 6.37
C VAL A 168 -6.39 1.67 6.05
N ASN A 169 -6.10 0.52 6.66
CA ASN A 169 -6.91 -0.72 6.62
C ASN A 169 -7.45 -1.08 5.21
N GLU A 170 -8.77 -1.02 4.98
CA GLU A 170 -9.40 -1.40 3.70
C GLU A 170 -9.19 -0.39 2.56
N CYS A 171 -8.57 0.76 2.84
CA CYS A 171 -8.16 1.71 1.80
C CYS A 171 -6.94 1.17 1.07
N ILE A 172 -7.11 0.75 -0.19
CA ILE A 172 -6.08 0.07 -0.99
C ILE A 172 -4.90 1.01 -1.32
N CYS A 173 -5.19 2.17 -1.90
CA CYS A 173 -4.21 3.20 -2.24
C CYS A 173 -4.88 4.58 -2.29
N HIS A 174 -4.08 5.64 -2.43
CA HIS A 174 -4.53 7.02 -2.62
C HIS A 174 -5.47 7.56 -1.52
N GLY A 175 -5.34 7.05 -0.29
CA GLY A 175 -6.04 7.63 0.85
C GLY A 175 -5.60 9.08 1.05
N ILE A 176 -6.56 10.01 1.16
CA ILE A 176 -6.30 11.43 1.36
C ILE A 176 -6.10 11.68 2.86
N PRO A 177 -4.95 12.21 3.30
CA PRO A 177 -4.76 12.65 4.68
C PRO A 177 -5.86 13.58 5.18
N ASP A 178 -6.40 13.27 6.35
CA ASP A 178 -7.55 13.96 6.96
C ASP A 178 -7.50 13.92 8.50
N SER A 179 -8.54 14.44 9.15
CA SER A 179 -8.63 14.51 10.61
C SER A 179 -8.80 13.16 11.32
N ARG A 180 -8.77 12.03 10.62
CA ARG A 180 -8.91 10.70 11.23
C ARG A 180 -7.64 10.38 12.03
N ALA A 181 -7.81 10.19 13.33
CA ALA A 181 -6.77 9.62 14.18
C ALA A 181 -6.60 8.11 13.94
N LEU A 182 -5.34 7.66 13.87
CA LEU A 182 -4.99 6.25 13.88
C LEU A 182 -5.45 5.59 15.18
N ARG A 183 -5.95 4.36 15.07
CA ARG A 183 -6.40 3.54 16.19
C ARG A 183 -5.37 2.44 16.46
N ASP A 184 -5.30 1.99 17.70
CA ASP A 184 -4.54 0.78 18.04
C ASP A 184 -5.06 -0.41 17.22
N GLY A 185 -4.13 -1.17 16.64
CA GLY A 185 -4.40 -2.26 15.72
C GLY A 185 -4.54 -1.85 14.25
N ASP A 186 -4.59 -0.56 13.89
CA ASP A 186 -4.61 -0.14 12.48
C ASP A 186 -3.34 -0.60 11.73
N ILE A 187 -3.47 -0.82 10.43
CA ILE A 187 -2.34 -0.75 9.50
C ILE A 187 -2.51 0.46 8.59
N ILE A 188 -1.40 1.08 8.21
CA ILE A 188 -1.39 2.26 7.34
C ILE A 188 -0.28 2.13 6.31
N ASN A 189 -0.65 2.16 5.02
CA ASN A 189 0.30 2.43 3.96
C ASN A 189 0.53 3.95 3.84
N ILE A 190 1.80 4.35 3.82
CA ILE A 190 2.21 5.73 3.54
C ILE A 190 2.97 5.69 2.22
N ASP A 191 2.51 6.48 1.25
CA ASP A 191 3.05 6.54 -0.11
C ASP A 191 3.65 7.91 -0.39
N VAL A 192 4.98 7.94 -0.55
CA VAL A 192 5.80 9.15 -0.63
C VAL A 192 6.41 9.25 -2.01
N THR A 193 6.09 10.35 -2.69
CA THR A 193 6.77 10.75 -3.91
C THR A 193 7.30 12.18 -3.81
N VAL A 194 8.58 12.38 -4.10
CA VAL A 194 9.22 13.72 -4.12
C VAL A 194 9.68 14.07 -5.52
N TYR A 195 9.67 15.36 -5.86
CA TYR A 195 10.23 15.90 -7.10
C TYR A 195 11.43 16.77 -6.77
N LEU A 196 12.62 16.27 -7.08
CA LEU A 196 13.90 16.89 -6.74
C LEU A 196 14.76 16.99 -8.01
N ASN A 197 15.31 18.17 -8.27
CA ASN A 197 16.18 18.43 -9.42
C ASN A 197 15.59 18.04 -10.79
N GLY A 198 14.26 18.01 -10.91
CA GLY A 198 13.58 17.62 -12.14
C GLY A 198 13.16 16.15 -12.24
N TYR A 199 13.34 15.37 -11.17
CA TYR A 199 13.09 13.92 -11.16
C TYR A 199 12.22 13.52 -9.96
N HIS A 200 11.31 12.57 -10.19
CA HIS A 200 10.47 11.95 -9.19
C HIS A 200 11.17 10.75 -8.55
N GLY A 201 11.13 10.67 -7.23
CA GLY A 201 11.48 9.47 -6.46
C GLY A 201 10.26 8.99 -5.71
N ASP A 202 9.92 7.70 -5.84
CA ASP A 202 8.63 7.16 -5.42
C ASP A 202 8.79 5.87 -4.60
N THR A 203 8.15 5.80 -3.44
CA THR A 203 8.21 4.63 -2.55
C THR A 203 7.10 4.65 -1.50
N SER A 204 6.60 3.48 -1.12
CA SER A 204 5.63 3.32 -0.05
C SER A 204 5.96 2.17 0.89
N ARG A 205 5.34 2.17 2.06
CA ARG A 205 5.40 1.06 3.02
C ARG A 205 4.16 1.03 3.89
N THR A 206 3.73 -0.17 4.24
CA THR A 206 2.69 -0.40 5.24
C THR A 206 3.30 -0.56 6.63
N TYR A 207 2.81 0.25 7.58
CA TYR A 207 3.23 0.27 8.97
C TYR A 207 2.13 -0.29 9.88
N LEU A 208 2.55 -0.88 10.99
CA LEU A 208 1.68 -1.37 12.07
C LEU A 208 1.49 -0.25 13.09
N CYS A 209 0.24 0.04 13.48
CA CYS A 209 -0.07 1.07 14.48
C CYS A 209 -0.46 0.42 15.81
N GLY A 210 0.46 0.43 16.77
CA GLY A 210 0.26 -0.22 18.06
C GLY A 210 0.22 -1.75 17.94
N GLU A 211 -0.66 -2.40 18.71
CA GLU A 211 -0.75 -3.87 18.74
C GLU A 211 -1.72 -4.40 17.67
N VAL A 212 -1.15 -4.94 16.60
CA VAL A 212 -1.89 -5.50 15.46
C VAL A 212 -2.07 -7.01 15.62
N ASP A 213 -3.22 -7.55 15.20
CA ASP A 213 -3.46 -9.00 15.22
C ASP A 213 -2.57 -9.77 14.24
N GLU A 214 -2.28 -11.04 14.55
CA GLU A 214 -1.37 -11.87 13.76
C GLU A 214 -1.80 -12.07 12.28
N PRO A 215 -3.10 -12.27 11.95
CA PRO A 215 -3.53 -12.31 10.55
C PRO A 215 -3.20 -11.04 9.77
N THR A 216 -3.38 -9.87 10.40
CA THR A 216 -3.07 -8.58 9.78
C THR A 216 -1.55 -8.36 9.65
N LYS A 217 -0.75 -8.76 10.64
CA LYS A 217 0.73 -8.78 10.52
C LYS A 217 1.19 -9.69 9.38
N GLN A 218 0.55 -10.85 9.23
CA GLN A 218 0.85 -11.79 8.14
C GLN A 218 0.56 -11.17 6.78
N LEU A 219 -0.55 -10.46 6.62
CA LEU A 219 -0.87 -9.75 5.38
C LEU A 219 0.24 -8.75 5.01
N VAL A 220 0.65 -7.89 5.95
CA VAL A 220 1.71 -6.89 5.72
C VAL A 220 3.02 -7.57 5.32
N LYS A 221 3.42 -8.61 6.04
CA LYS A 221 4.64 -9.38 5.74
C LYS A 221 4.61 -10.04 4.37
N VAL A 222 3.49 -10.70 4.01
CA VAL A 222 3.36 -11.37 2.72
C VAL A 222 3.40 -10.37 1.57
N THR A 223 2.80 -9.19 1.74
CA THR A 223 2.89 -8.09 0.75
C THR A 223 4.35 -7.62 0.56
N GLU A 224 5.13 -7.47 1.63
CA GLU A 224 6.56 -7.14 1.54
C GLU A 224 7.36 -8.25 0.84
N GLU A 225 7.10 -9.52 1.17
CA GLU A 225 7.72 -10.66 0.51
C GLU A 225 7.39 -10.72 -0.99
N CYS A 226 6.14 -10.42 -1.39
CA CYS A 226 5.74 -10.28 -2.78
C CYS A 226 6.55 -9.20 -3.52
N MET A 227 6.69 -8.02 -2.92
CA MET A 227 7.49 -6.92 -3.48
C MET A 227 8.94 -7.37 -3.70
N LEU A 228 9.58 -7.96 -2.68
CA LEU A 228 10.96 -8.43 -2.78
C LEU A 228 11.15 -9.51 -3.85
N ARG A 229 10.18 -10.41 -4.00
CA ARG A 229 10.18 -11.42 -5.07
C ARG A 229 10.01 -10.79 -6.45
N GLY A 230 9.14 -9.80 -6.60
CA GLY A 230 9.01 -9.02 -7.83
C GLY A 230 10.33 -8.35 -8.21
N ILE A 231 10.97 -7.67 -7.27
CA ILE A 231 12.30 -7.05 -7.45
C ILE A 231 13.35 -8.08 -7.89
N SER A 232 13.34 -9.29 -7.31
CA SER A 232 14.29 -10.36 -7.67
C SER A 232 14.17 -10.86 -9.10
N ALA A 233 13.05 -10.62 -9.78
CA ALA A 233 12.84 -10.97 -11.18
C ALA A 233 13.51 -9.97 -12.15
N CYS A 234 13.77 -8.75 -11.68
CA CYS A 234 14.25 -7.64 -12.51
C CYS A 234 15.70 -7.85 -12.96
N LYS A 235 15.89 -8.08 -14.26
CA LYS A 235 17.20 -8.09 -14.93
C LYS A 235 17.05 -7.80 -16.42
N HIS A 236 18.16 -7.41 -17.06
CA HIS A 236 18.19 -7.16 -18.50
C HIS A 236 17.66 -8.37 -19.29
N GLY A 237 16.78 -8.11 -20.28
CA GLY A 237 16.21 -9.13 -21.16
C GLY A 237 15.02 -9.92 -20.58
N VAL A 238 14.63 -9.71 -19.31
CA VAL A 238 13.45 -10.35 -18.72
C VAL A 238 12.18 -9.54 -19.01
N SER A 239 11.10 -10.25 -19.34
CA SER A 239 9.78 -9.64 -19.53
C SER A 239 9.22 -9.12 -18.19
N PHE A 240 8.57 -7.95 -18.22
CA PHE A 240 7.88 -7.38 -17.04
C PHE A 240 6.81 -8.31 -16.47
N LYS A 241 6.24 -9.21 -17.29
CA LYS A 241 5.29 -10.25 -16.83
C LYS A 241 5.88 -11.11 -15.69
N ALA A 242 7.19 -11.32 -15.68
CA ALA A 242 7.85 -12.12 -14.65
C ALA A 242 7.66 -11.51 -13.24
N ILE A 243 7.45 -10.20 -13.13
CA ILE A 243 7.18 -9.54 -11.83
C ILE A 243 5.84 -10.01 -11.28
N GLY A 244 4.76 -9.90 -12.07
CA GLY A 244 3.42 -10.37 -11.72
C GLY A 244 3.38 -11.87 -11.44
N GLU A 245 4.07 -12.68 -12.25
CA GLU A 245 4.18 -14.13 -12.02
C GLU A 245 4.79 -14.45 -10.64
N ARG A 246 5.87 -13.76 -10.25
CA ARG A 246 6.52 -13.95 -8.93
C ARG A 246 5.65 -13.51 -7.75
N ILE A 247 4.87 -12.44 -7.92
CA ILE A 247 3.93 -11.97 -6.91
C ILE A 247 2.77 -12.98 -6.77
N SER A 248 2.13 -13.35 -7.89
CA SER A 248 1.05 -14.34 -7.98
C SER A 248 1.44 -15.68 -7.36
N GLU A 249 2.63 -16.20 -7.66
CA GLU A 249 3.16 -17.46 -7.09
C GLU A 249 3.23 -17.43 -5.56
N HIS A 250 3.51 -16.28 -4.96
CA HIS A 250 3.66 -16.15 -3.51
C HIS A 250 2.32 -15.91 -2.82
N VAL A 251 1.56 -14.93 -3.30
CA VAL A 251 0.29 -14.50 -2.69
C VAL A 251 -0.76 -15.61 -2.68
N ASN A 252 -0.81 -16.45 -3.73
CA ASN A 252 -1.76 -17.56 -3.86
C ASN A 252 -1.62 -18.62 -2.76
N LYS A 253 -0.44 -18.75 -2.13
CA LYS A 253 -0.20 -19.70 -1.04
C LYS A 253 -0.92 -19.32 0.25
N TYR A 254 -1.31 -18.05 0.38
CA TYR A 254 -1.95 -17.48 1.56
C TYR A 254 -3.44 -17.21 1.35
N GLY A 255 -3.97 -17.46 0.15
CA GLY A 255 -5.37 -17.20 -0.18
C GLY A 255 -5.72 -15.71 -0.28
N TYR A 256 -4.73 -14.84 -0.42
CA TYR A 256 -4.93 -13.40 -0.66
C TYR A 256 -5.12 -13.11 -2.16
N SER A 257 -5.73 -11.97 -2.47
CA SER A 257 -5.93 -11.47 -3.84
C SER A 257 -5.08 -10.23 -4.12
N VAL A 258 -4.79 -9.99 -5.38
CA VAL A 258 -4.10 -8.79 -5.87
C VAL A 258 -5.13 -7.86 -6.51
N ASP A 259 -5.13 -6.59 -6.13
CA ASP A 259 -5.99 -5.57 -6.72
C ASP A 259 -5.46 -5.15 -8.12
N PRO A 260 -6.33 -4.78 -9.09
CA PRO A 260 -5.93 -4.38 -10.44
C PRO A 260 -5.10 -3.08 -10.56
N PHE A 261 -4.70 -2.42 -9.47
CA PHE A 261 -3.68 -1.38 -9.54
C PHE A 261 -2.35 -1.92 -10.10
N ILE A 262 -1.55 -1.00 -10.65
CA ILE A 262 -0.36 -1.29 -11.46
C ILE A 262 0.82 -0.46 -10.96
N GLY A 263 2.03 -0.95 -11.21
CA GLY A 263 3.24 -0.14 -11.19
C GLY A 263 3.44 0.62 -12.51
N HIS A 264 4.38 1.56 -12.51
CA HIS A 264 4.67 2.44 -13.64
C HIS A 264 6.16 2.75 -13.75
N GLY A 265 6.57 3.23 -14.92
CA GLY A 265 7.82 3.98 -15.05
C GLY A 265 7.73 5.31 -14.30
N VAL A 266 8.85 5.71 -13.71
CA VAL A 266 9.00 6.95 -12.95
C VAL A 266 10.35 7.59 -13.29
N GLY A 267 10.39 8.91 -13.37
CA GLY A 267 11.58 9.64 -13.79
C GLY A 267 11.36 11.15 -13.78
N THR A 268 11.64 11.81 -14.89
CA THR A 268 11.23 13.22 -15.11
C THR A 268 9.71 13.38 -15.20
N ILE A 269 9.03 12.29 -15.57
CA ILE A 269 7.57 12.14 -15.54
C ILE A 269 7.19 11.24 -14.38
N PHE A 270 6.15 11.61 -13.63
CA PHE A 270 5.66 10.86 -12.48
C PHE A 270 5.16 9.47 -12.88
N HIS A 271 4.22 9.38 -13.84
CA HIS A 271 3.68 8.13 -14.34
C HIS A 271 3.96 7.98 -15.85
N SER A 272 4.80 7.02 -16.22
CA SER A 272 5.11 6.68 -17.62
C SER A 272 5.06 5.17 -17.85
N GLU A 273 5.17 4.75 -19.11
CA GLU A 273 5.55 3.37 -19.44
C GLU A 273 6.94 3.05 -18.83
N PRO A 274 7.22 1.78 -18.50
CA PRO A 274 6.36 0.61 -18.67
C PRO A 274 5.23 0.53 -17.63
N ILE A 275 4.03 0.11 -18.05
CA ILE A 275 3.01 -0.37 -17.10
C ILE A 275 3.39 -1.76 -16.57
N ILE A 276 3.38 -1.92 -15.24
CA ILE A 276 3.76 -3.16 -14.55
C ILE A 276 2.55 -3.75 -13.84
N TRP A 277 2.05 -4.88 -14.36
CA TRP A 277 0.98 -5.63 -13.70
C TRP A 277 1.54 -6.46 -12.54
N HIS A 278 0.76 -6.53 -11.46
CA HIS A 278 1.10 -7.29 -10.25
C HIS A 278 0.61 -8.76 -10.28
N THR A 279 0.02 -9.19 -11.41
CA THR A 279 -0.51 -10.55 -11.63
C THR A 279 0.09 -11.24 -12.83
#